data_AF-A0A931XJD7-F1
#
_entry.id   AF-A0A931XJD7-F1
#
_cell.length_a   1.000
_cell.length_b   1.000
_cell.length_c   1.000
_cell.angle_alpha   90.00
_cell.angle_beta   90.00
_cell.angle_gamma   90.00
#
_symmetry.space_group_name_H-M   'P 1'
#
loop_
_entity.id
_entity.type
_entity.pdbx_description
1 polymer ?
#
loop_
_entity_poly.entity_id
_entity_poly.type
_entity_poly.pdbx_seq_one_letter_code
_entity_poly.pdbx_strand_id
1 'polypeptide(L)'
;MRSAVPRALLLFAALAVLSAVVALALPPARNAKADARLDFPLPNGHFYAQAAGGLGGFALVDDRDARLWSAVRALGGVDVVGYPSSRRFVWDGFVSQVFQKGALQWRPESGDVVFVNALDRLSAAGLDPWLRRQWMTPPPDDSSA
;
A
#
# COMPACT_ATOMS: atom_id res chain seq x y z
N MET A 1 -5.74 51.72 -36.50
CA MET A 1 -5.20 51.40 -35.17
C MET A 1 -5.58 49.97 -34.81
N ARG A 2 -4.69 49.00 -35.00
CA ARG A 2 -4.88 47.60 -34.57
C ARG A 2 -3.75 47.27 -33.59
N SER A 3 -4.07 47.23 -32.31
CA SER A 3 -3.15 46.84 -31.25
C SER A 3 -2.73 45.39 -31.46
N ALA A 4 -1.45 45.18 -31.79
CA ALA A 4 -0.86 43.85 -31.82
C ALA A 4 -0.73 43.38 -30.37
N VAL A 5 -1.50 42.35 -29.99
CA VAL A 5 -1.34 41.70 -28.69
C VAL A 5 0.07 41.11 -28.66
N PRO A 6 0.93 41.46 -27.69
CA PRO A 6 2.30 41.00 -27.67
C PRO A 6 2.30 39.48 -27.50
N ARG A 7 3.03 38.76 -28.35
CA ARG A 7 3.14 37.28 -28.35
C ARG A 7 3.45 36.68 -26.98
N ALA A 8 4.11 37.44 -26.10
CA ALA A 8 4.35 37.08 -24.71
C ALA A 8 3.03 36.90 -23.91
N LEU A 9 2.03 37.76 -24.12
CA LEU A 9 0.74 37.70 -23.43
C LEU A 9 -0.07 36.45 -23.80
N LEU A 10 0.03 36.00 -25.06
CA LEU A 10 -0.61 34.76 -25.54
C LEU A 10 0.06 33.50 -24.98
N LEU A 11 1.39 33.52 -24.81
CA LEU A 11 2.14 32.43 -24.18
C LEU A 11 1.84 32.31 -22.68
N PHE A 12 1.73 33.43 -21.96
CA PHE A 12 1.31 33.43 -20.55
C PHE A 12 -0.12 32.91 -20.37
N ALA A 13 -1.05 33.30 -21.24
CA ALA A 13 -2.42 32.82 -21.22
C ALA A 13 -2.51 31.30 -21.50
N ALA A 14 -1.76 30.80 -22.50
CA ALA A 14 -1.71 29.37 -22.82
C ALA A 14 -1.10 28.54 -21.67
N LEU A 15 -0.04 29.03 -21.02
CA LEU A 15 0.58 28.35 -19.88
C LEU A 15 -0.32 28.36 -18.63
N ALA A 16 -1.09 29.43 -18.41
CA ALA A 16 -2.07 29.52 -17.34
C ALA A 16 -3.24 28.56 -17.55
N VAL A 17 -3.75 28.46 -18.80
CA VAL A 17 -4.80 27.50 -19.15
C VAL A 17 -4.31 26.07 -19.01
N LEU A 18 -3.08 25.76 -19.47
CA LEU A 18 -2.48 24.43 -19.30
C LEU A 18 -2.30 24.07 -17.82
N SER A 19 -1.86 25.02 -16.99
CA SER A 19 -1.71 24.83 -15.54
C SER A 19 -3.06 24.59 -14.85
N ALA A 20 -4.10 25.30 -15.28
CA ALA A 20 -5.46 25.13 -14.76
C ALA A 20 -6.06 23.78 -15.15
N VAL A 21 -5.83 23.31 -16.38
CA VAL A 21 -6.27 21.99 -16.85
C VAL A 21 -5.55 20.87 -16.10
N VAL A 22 -4.25 21.02 -15.83
CA VAL A 22 -3.50 20.06 -15.00
C VAL A 22 -4.04 20.04 -13.57
N ALA A 23 -4.29 21.19 -12.95
CA ALA A 23 -4.84 21.27 -11.59
C ALA A 23 -6.23 20.60 -11.46
N LEU A 24 -7.06 20.66 -12.50
CA LEU A 24 -8.39 20.06 -12.51
C LEU A 24 -8.37 18.54 -12.77
N ALA A 25 -7.30 18.02 -13.39
CA ALA A 25 -7.14 16.60 -13.70
C ALA A 25 -6.48 15.80 -12.57
N LEU A 26 -5.95 16.45 -11.52
CA LEU A 26 -5.41 15.74 -10.37
C LEU A 26 -6.58 15.20 -9.50
N PRO A 27 -6.61 13.89 -9.18
CA PRO A 27 -7.50 13.40 -8.13
C PRO A 27 -7.19 14.17 -6.83
N PRO A 28 -8.20 14.46 -5.99
CA PRO A 28 -7.96 15.18 -4.75
C PRO A 28 -6.91 14.42 -3.94
N ALA A 29 -5.79 15.08 -3.66
CA ALA A 29 -4.77 14.53 -2.78
C ALA A 29 -5.43 14.22 -1.44
N ARG A 30 -5.61 12.93 -1.13
CA ARG A 30 -6.16 12.52 0.16
C ARG A 30 -5.16 12.92 1.24
N ASN A 31 -5.60 13.82 2.12
CA ASN A 31 -4.79 14.29 3.22
C ASN A 31 -4.62 13.16 4.23
N ALA A 32 -3.44 12.52 4.27
CA ALA A 32 -3.10 11.52 5.28
C ALA A 32 -3.33 12.03 6.73
N LYS A 33 -3.21 13.35 6.96
CA LYS A 33 -3.54 14.00 8.23
C LYS A 33 -5.04 14.02 8.55
N ALA A 34 -5.90 14.12 7.55
CA ALA A 34 -7.35 14.07 7.74
C ALA A 34 -7.81 12.63 8.01
N ASP A 35 -7.22 11.65 7.33
CA ASP A 35 -7.49 10.23 7.59
C ASP A 35 -7.00 9.81 8.98
N ALA A 36 -5.83 10.29 9.43
CA ALA A 36 -5.33 10.04 10.79
C ALA A 36 -6.28 10.58 11.89
N ARG A 37 -7.14 11.57 11.59
CA ARG A 37 -8.15 12.06 12.53
C ARG A 37 -9.32 11.09 12.69
N LEU A 38 -9.50 10.17 11.74
CA LEU A 38 -10.53 9.13 11.77
C LEU A 38 -10.03 7.82 12.39
N ASP A 39 -8.74 7.74 12.70
CA ASP A 39 -8.18 6.63 13.44
C ASP A 39 -8.64 6.66 14.90
N PHE A 40 -8.81 5.48 15.51
CA PHE A 40 -9.18 5.37 16.91
C PHE A 40 -8.60 4.11 17.57
N PRO A 41 -8.29 4.17 18.88
CA PRO A 41 -7.83 3.02 19.62
C PRO A 41 -8.94 1.98 19.79
N LEU A 42 -8.54 0.71 19.81
CA LEU A 42 -9.38 -0.42 20.20
C LEU A 42 -8.82 -1.04 21.49
N PRO A 43 -9.63 -1.70 22.32
CA PRO A 43 -9.13 -2.32 23.57
C PRO A 43 -7.96 -3.29 23.36
N ASN A 44 -7.91 -3.93 22.20
CA ASN A 44 -6.90 -4.90 21.79
C ASN A 44 -6.16 -4.49 20.52
N GLY A 45 -6.15 -3.21 20.14
CA GLY A 45 -5.61 -2.82 18.85
C GLY A 45 -5.77 -1.36 18.48
N HIS A 46 -5.77 -1.12 17.17
CA HIS A 46 -6.00 0.20 16.60
C HIS A 46 -6.74 0.09 15.28
N PHE A 47 -7.63 1.05 15.02
CA PHE A 47 -8.30 1.19 13.73
C PHE A 47 -7.62 2.27 12.90
N TYR A 48 -7.36 1.98 11.62
CA TYR A 48 -6.66 2.85 10.68
C TYR A 48 -7.54 3.15 9.46
N ALA A 49 -7.84 4.42 9.19
CA ALA A 49 -8.74 4.87 8.12
C ALA A 49 -8.07 5.06 6.75
N GLN A 50 -6.74 5.10 6.71
CA GLN A 50 -5.93 5.58 5.57
C GLN A 50 -6.09 4.73 4.30
N ALA A 51 -6.29 3.41 4.45
CA ALA A 51 -6.18 2.50 3.32
C ALA A 51 -7.51 2.12 2.66
N ALA A 52 -8.67 2.44 3.26
CA ALA A 52 -9.97 2.14 2.63
C ALA A 52 -10.52 3.28 1.79
N GLY A 53 -9.73 4.34 1.61
CA GLY A 53 -10.07 5.41 0.68
C GLY A 53 -11.36 6.14 1.00
N GLY A 54 -11.59 6.46 2.27
CA GLY A 54 -12.79 7.13 2.74
C GLY A 54 -14.04 6.24 2.82
N LEU A 55 -13.95 4.96 2.45
CA LEU A 55 -15.03 3.96 2.62
C LEU A 55 -14.97 3.28 4.00
N GLY A 56 -14.12 3.75 4.90
CA GLY A 56 -13.86 3.16 6.22
C GLY A 56 -12.37 2.99 6.48
N GLY A 57 -12.01 1.92 7.18
CA GLY A 57 -10.65 1.61 7.58
C GLY A 57 -10.50 0.15 7.97
N PHE A 58 -9.31 -0.22 8.43
CA PHE A 58 -8.97 -1.58 8.81
C PHE A 58 -8.44 -1.64 10.24
N ALA A 59 -8.95 -2.61 10.99
CA ALA A 59 -8.49 -2.88 12.34
C ALA A 59 -7.20 -3.71 12.29
N LEU A 60 -6.23 -3.30 13.09
CA LEU A 60 -5.04 -4.06 13.42
C LEU A 60 -5.13 -4.37 14.92
N VAL A 61 -5.39 -5.64 15.24
CA VAL A 61 -5.73 -6.06 16.62
C VAL A 61 -4.84 -7.20 17.10
N ASP A 62 -5.02 -7.59 18.35
CA ASP A 62 -4.54 -8.83 18.96
C ASP A 62 -5.72 -9.65 19.46
N ASP A 63 -5.70 -10.95 19.22
CA ASP A 63 -6.67 -11.90 19.79
C ASP A 63 -6.02 -13.29 19.95
N ARG A 64 -6.85 -14.28 20.27
CA ARG A 64 -6.45 -15.68 20.43
C ARG A 64 -5.85 -16.31 19.17
N ASP A 65 -6.19 -15.79 18.00
CA ASP A 65 -5.80 -16.40 16.72
C ASP A 65 -4.53 -15.74 16.17
N ALA A 66 -4.34 -14.43 16.39
CA ALA A 66 -3.10 -13.73 16.05
C ALA A 66 -2.89 -12.43 16.84
N ARG A 67 -1.64 -12.20 17.26
CA ARG A 67 -1.21 -10.95 17.94
C ARG A 67 -0.53 -9.98 16.96
N LEU A 68 -1.23 -9.67 15.87
CA LEU A 68 -0.71 -8.83 14.78
C LEU A 68 -0.38 -7.40 15.21
N TRP A 69 -1.18 -6.80 16.10
CA TRP A 69 -0.94 -5.43 16.53
C TRP A 69 0.34 -5.31 17.35
N SER A 70 0.53 -6.19 18.33
CA SER A 70 1.76 -6.26 19.12
C SER A 70 2.98 -6.50 18.22
N ALA A 71 2.91 -7.46 17.29
CA ALA A 71 4.03 -7.80 16.42
C ALA A 71 4.39 -6.66 15.44
N VAL A 72 3.39 -6.02 14.83
CA VAL A 72 3.63 -4.87 13.96
C VAL A 72 4.23 -3.70 14.73
N ARG A 73 3.77 -3.44 15.96
CA ARG A 73 4.37 -2.44 16.84
C ARG A 73 5.85 -2.74 17.13
N ALA A 74 6.19 -4.00 17.38
CA ALA A 74 7.58 -4.42 17.60
C ALA A 74 8.47 -4.20 16.36
N LEU A 75 7.91 -4.32 15.15
CA LEU A 75 8.60 -4.00 13.89
C LEU A 75 8.76 -2.49 13.61
N GLY A 76 8.27 -1.61 14.49
CA GLY A 76 8.29 -0.15 14.28
C GLY A 76 6.96 0.42 13.78
N GLY A 77 5.89 -0.39 13.74
CA GLY A 77 4.54 0.07 13.45
C GLY A 77 4.28 0.38 11.97
N VAL A 78 3.22 1.15 11.73
CA VAL A 78 2.77 1.54 10.39
C VAL A 78 3.78 2.39 9.62
N ASP A 79 4.74 3.01 10.29
CA ASP A 79 5.83 3.75 9.62
C ASP A 79 6.74 2.78 8.84
N VAL A 80 6.95 1.57 9.36
CA VAL A 80 7.78 0.54 8.72
C VAL A 80 6.97 -0.29 7.73
N VAL A 81 5.82 -0.84 8.14
CA VAL A 81 5.05 -1.80 7.32
C VAL A 81 3.94 -1.16 6.48
N GLY A 82 3.65 0.13 6.72
CA GLY A 82 2.53 0.84 6.12
C GLY A 82 1.22 0.64 6.89
N TYR A 83 0.16 1.33 6.45
CA TYR A 83 -1.18 1.14 7.02
C TYR A 83 -1.79 -0.20 6.57
N PRO A 84 -2.62 -0.87 7.41
CA PRO A 84 -3.33 -2.06 6.99
C PRO A 84 -4.29 -1.72 5.84
N SER A 85 -4.30 -2.52 4.78
CA SER A 85 -5.10 -2.33 3.56
C SER A 85 -6.12 -3.43 3.32
N SER A 86 -6.33 -4.29 4.32
CA SER A 86 -7.29 -5.38 4.28
C SER A 86 -7.76 -5.75 5.69
N ARG A 87 -8.87 -6.50 5.77
CA ARG A 87 -9.18 -7.28 6.97
C ARG A 87 -8.25 -8.50 7.03
N ARG A 88 -8.14 -9.11 8.21
CA ARG A 88 -7.46 -10.39 8.36
C ARG A 88 -8.14 -11.47 7.52
N PHE A 89 -7.34 -12.37 6.97
CA PHE A 89 -7.79 -13.55 6.24
C PHE A 89 -6.84 -14.71 6.49
N VAL A 90 -7.28 -15.93 6.21
CA VAL A 90 -6.42 -17.11 6.28
C VAL A 90 -5.82 -17.35 4.91
N TRP A 91 -4.50 -17.49 4.86
CA TRP A 91 -3.78 -17.82 3.65
C TRP A 91 -2.64 -18.77 3.98
N ASP A 92 -2.59 -19.88 3.24
CA ASP A 92 -1.65 -20.99 3.47
C ASP A 92 -1.70 -21.54 4.90
N GLY A 93 -2.90 -21.56 5.50
CA GLY A 93 -3.12 -22.03 6.87
C GLY A 93 -2.81 -21.02 7.98
N PHE A 94 -2.31 -19.83 7.65
CA PHE A 94 -1.92 -18.81 8.63
C PHE A 94 -2.79 -17.55 8.53
N VAL A 95 -3.06 -16.93 9.68
CA VAL A 95 -3.70 -15.60 9.73
C VAL A 95 -2.77 -14.57 9.10
N SER A 96 -3.27 -13.86 8.11
CA SER A 96 -2.52 -12.89 7.33
C SER A 96 -3.31 -11.60 7.17
N GLN A 97 -2.59 -10.50 6.97
CA GLN A 97 -3.19 -9.19 6.66
C GLN A 97 -2.28 -8.44 5.70
N VAL A 98 -2.87 -7.83 4.68
CA VAL A 98 -2.18 -6.95 3.73
C VAL A 98 -2.03 -5.56 4.33
N PHE A 99 -0.85 -5.00 4.18
CA PHE A 99 -0.46 -3.63 4.49
C PHE A 99 0.04 -2.95 3.22
N GLN A 100 0.15 -1.62 3.23
CA GLN A 100 0.60 -0.86 2.06
C GLN A 100 1.98 -1.25 1.54
N LYS A 101 2.89 -1.72 2.41
CA LYS A 101 4.27 -2.09 2.02
C LYS A 101 4.51 -3.60 1.97
N GLY A 102 3.45 -4.42 2.08
CA GLY A 102 3.57 -5.87 1.99
C GLY A 102 2.44 -6.61 2.70
N ALA A 103 2.39 -7.93 2.56
CA ALA A 103 1.51 -8.76 3.36
C ALA A 103 2.30 -9.38 4.52
N LEU A 104 1.71 -9.38 5.70
CA LEU A 104 2.27 -10.02 6.89
C LEU A 104 1.46 -11.27 7.22
N GLN A 105 2.17 -12.32 7.62
CA GLN A 105 1.64 -13.60 8.03
C GLN A 105 2.05 -13.89 9.47
N TRP A 106 1.08 -14.21 10.33
CA TRP A 106 1.31 -14.59 11.72
C TRP A 106 1.92 -15.99 11.83
N ARG A 107 2.96 -16.13 12.65
CA ARG A 107 3.67 -17.38 12.93
C ARG A 107 3.44 -17.76 14.40
N PRO A 108 2.44 -18.59 14.70
CA PRO A 108 2.09 -18.93 16.09
C PRO A 108 3.24 -19.61 16.84
N GLU A 109 4.11 -20.33 16.15
CA GLU A 109 5.28 -21.02 16.72
C GLU A 109 6.34 -20.06 17.26
N SER A 110 6.50 -18.88 16.65
CA SER A 110 7.46 -17.86 17.11
C SER A 110 6.78 -16.71 17.84
N GLY A 111 5.45 -16.58 17.72
CA GLY A 111 4.71 -15.47 18.31
C GLY A 111 4.98 -14.13 17.62
N ASP A 112 5.32 -14.16 16.32
CA ASP A 112 5.69 -12.98 15.54
C ASP A 112 5.09 -13.02 14.12
N VAL A 113 5.38 -11.99 13.32
CA VAL A 113 4.96 -11.91 11.92
C VAL A 113 6.14 -12.00 10.97
N VAL A 114 5.90 -12.60 9.81
CA VAL A 114 6.85 -12.61 8.69
C VAL A 114 6.21 -11.93 7.48
N PHE A 115 7.05 -11.32 6.64
CA PHE A 115 6.60 -10.87 5.33
C PHE A 115 6.34 -12.07 4.43
N VAL A 116 5.22 -12.03 3.73
CA VAL A 116 4.96 -12.95 2.63
C VAL A 116 5.98 -12.69 1.53
N ASN A 117 6.74 -13.72 1.14
CA ASN A 117 7.61 -13.62 -0.03
C ASN A 117 6.76 -13.70 -1.31
N ALA A 118 6.19 -12.55 -1.71
CA ALA A 118 5.25 -12.48 -2.81
C ALA A 118 5.84 -13.00 -4.13
N LEU A 119 7.13 -12.78 -4.38
CA LEU A 119 7.78 -13.22 -5.62
C LEU A 119 7.85 -14.75 -5.69
N ASP A 120 8.27 -15.42 -4.61
CA ASP A 120 8.27 -16.88 -4.53
C ASP A 120 6.86 -17.45 -4.71
N ARG A 121 5.84 -16.77 -4.16
CA ARG A 121 4.45 -17.21 -4.30
C ARG A 121 3.92 -17.05 -5.72
N LEU A 122 4.34 -16.01 -6.43
CA LEU A 122 4.02 -15.84 -7.85
C LEU A 122 4.75 -16.89 -8.70
N SER A 123 6.01 -17.18 -8.38
CA SER A 123 6.77 -18.25 -9.03
C SER A 123 6.10 -19.61 -8.82
N ALA A 124 5.75 -19.96 -7.58
CA ALA A 124 5.01 -21.19 -7.25
C ALA A 124 3.63 -21.27 -7.95
N ALA A 125 3.04 -20.13 -8.32
CA ALA A 125 1.81 -20.06 -9.10
C ALA A 125 2.04 -20.16 -10.64
N GLY A 126 3.27 -20.43 -11.09
CA GLY A 126 3.63 -20.57 -12.50
C GLY A 126 3.75 -19.23 -13.25
N LEU A 127 3.89 -18.12 -12.53
CA LEU A 127 3.98 -16.77 -13.12
C LEU A 127 5.41 -16.34 -13.46
N ASP A 128 6.36 -17.27 -13.52
CA ASP A 128 7.76 -17.00 -13.89
C ASP A 128 7.91 -16.23 -15.23
N PRO A 129 7.12 -16.50 -16.29
CA PRO A 129 7.18 -15.70 -17.50
C PRO A 129 6.82 -14.24 -17.27
N TRP A 130 5.88 -13.95 -16.35
CA TRP A 130 5.51 -12.60 -15.99
C TRP A 130 6.56 -11.95 -15.09
N LEU A 131 7.06 -12.66 -14.08
CA LEU A 131 8.11 -12.19 -13.18
C LEU A 131 9.39 -11.82 -13.96
N ARG A 132 9.81 -12.64 -14.91
CA ARG A 132 10.95 -12.34 -15.78
C ARG A 132 10.74 -11.07 -16.61
N ARG A 133 9.55 -10.86 -17.17
CA ARG A 133 9.27 -9.67 -18.00
C ARG A 133 9.13 -8.39 -17.18
N GLN A 134 8.46 -8.46 -16.03
CA GLN A 134 8.07 -7.28 -15.27
C GLN A 134 9.06 -6.94 -14.14
N TRP A 135 9.68 -7.96 -13.53
CA TRP A 135 10.55 -7.82 -12.36
C TRP A 135 11.98 -8.28 -12.62
N MET A 136 12.31 -8.73 -13.83
CA MET A 136 13.63 -9.25 -14.22
C MET A 136 14.11 -10.39 -13.32
N THR A 137 13.20 -11.09 -12.64
CA THR A 137 13.52 -12.25 -11.80
C THR A 137 14.03 -13.38 -12.70
N PRO A 138 15.26 -13.89 -12.49
CA PRO A 138 15.77 -15.02 -13.24
C PRO A 138 14.92 -16.28 -13.00
N PRO A 139 14.83 -17.20 -13.98
CA PRO A 139 14.28 -18.52 -13.73
C PRO A 139 15.06 -19.23 -12.61
N PRO A 140 14.42 -20.18 -11.90
CA PRO A 140 15.16 -21.10 -11.04
C PRO A 140 16.30 -21.75 -11.83
N ASP A 141 17.46 -21.87 -11.20
CA ASP A 141 18.61 -22.55 -11.77
C ASP A 141 18.29 -24.03 -11.98
N ASP A 142 18.54 -24.53 -13.20
CA ASP A 142 18.45 -25.93 -13.55
C ASP A 142 19.71 -26.67 -13.08
N SER A 143 19.94 -26.70 -11.77
CA SER A 143 21.04 -27.46 -11.14
C SER A 143 20.89 -28.99 -11.24
N SER A 144 20.05 -29.47 -12.16
CA SER A 144 19.74 -30.88 -12.42
C SER A 144 20.53 -31.47 -13.59
N ALA A 145 21.52 -30.76 -14.13
CA ALA A 145 22.34 -31.18 -15.27
C ALA A 145 23.58 -32.00 -14.84
#